data_AF-A0A388ST05-F1
#
_entry.id   AF-A0A388ST05-F1
#
_cell.length_a   1.000
_cell.length_b   1.000
_cell.length_c   1.000
_cell.angle_alpha   90.00
_cell.angle_beta   90.00
_cell.angle_gamma   90.00
#
_symmetry.space_group_name_H-M   'P 1'
#
loop_
_entity.id
_entity.type
_entity.pdbx_description
1 polymer ?
#
loop_
_entity_poly.entity_id
_entity_poly.type
_entity_poly.pdbx_seq_one_letter_code
_entity_poly.pdbx_strand_id
1 'polypeptide(L)' 'MHSSEHVTPGTGTAPKWRKSSHSGGSSGECLEVGDICTACVPVRDSKNPHGPAVVFGATAWTAFVDSLRAQPIASE' A
#
# COMPACT_ATOMS: atom_id res chain seq x y z
N MET A 1 1.27 -18.49 -5.72
CA MET A 1 1.88 -17.21 -6.15
C MET A 1 1.16 -16.78 -7.42
N HIS A 2 0.05 -16.05 -7.30
CA HIS A 2 -0.61 -15.45 -8.46
C HIS A 2 -0.72 -13.95 -8.19
N SER A 3 0.34 -13.22 -8.50
CA SER A 3 0.33 -11.76 -8.49
C SER A 3 -0.52 -11.31 -9.67
N SER A 4 -1.77 -10.92 -9.41
CA SER A 4 -2.64 -10.39 -10.46
C SER A 4 -2.24 -8.92 -10.71
N GLU A 5 -1.42 -8.74 -11.74
CA GLU A 5 -0.95 -7.45 -12.26
C GLU A 5 -2.05 -6.79 -13.11
N HIS A 6 -2.81 -5.87 -12.51
CA HIS A 6 -3.60 -4.92 -13.30
C HIS A 6 -2.82 -3.61 -13.45
N VAL A 7 -2.01 -3.53 -14.51
CA VAL A 7 -1.39 -2.29 -14.97
C VAL A 7 -2.34 -1.65 -15.98
N THR A 8 -3.00 -0.56 -15.62
CA THR A 8 -3.72 0.27 -16.60
C THR A 8 -2.72 1.22 -17.29
N PRO A 9 -2.61 1.23 -18.62
CA PRO A 9 -1.70 2.14 -19.32
C PRO A 9 -2.36 3.51 -19.47
N GLY A 10 -1.80 4.52 -18.80
CA GLY A 10 -2.15 5.92 -18.99
C GLY A 10 -0.88 6.76 -18.94
N THR A 11 -0.60 7.46 -20.04
CA THR A 11 0.58 8.30 -20.26
C THR A 11 0.78 9.30 -19.11
N GLY A 12 1.77 9.01 -18.26
CA GLY A 12 2.15 9.81 -17.10
C GLY A 12 2.92 8.94 -16.11
N THR A 13 3.76 9.54 -15.27
CA THR A 13 4.59 8.90 -14.23
C THR A 13 3.72 8.24 -13.15
N ALA A 14 2.95 7.23 -13.51
CA ALA A 14 1.96 6.61 -12.64
C ALA A 14 2.66 5.79 -11.53
N PRO A 15 2.14 5.80 -10.29
CA PRO A 15 2.67 4.97 -9.22
C PRO A 15 2.66 3.50 -9.63
N LYS A 16 3.77 2.80 -9.39
CA LYS A 16 3.74 1.34 -9.46
C LYS A 16 3.09 0.82 -8.18
N TRP A 17 1.84 0.40 -8.28
CA TRP A 17 1.08 -0.12 -7.13
C TRP A 17 1.52 -1.54 -6.76
N ARG A 18 1.67 -1.77 -5.46
CA ARG A 18 2.01 -3.07 -4.87
C ARG A 18 0.97 -3.45 -3.82
N LYS A 19 0.45 -4.67 -3.94
CA LYS A 19 -0.44 -5.29 -2.95
C LYS A 19 0.36 -5.97 -1.84
N SER A 20 -0.21 -6.00 -0.63
CA SER A 20 0.37 -6.75 0.49
C SER A 20 0.33 -8.27 0.22
N SER A 21 1.36 -9.02 0.62
CA SER A 21 1.33 -10.49 0.55
C SER A 21 0.28 -11.12 1.47
N HIS A 22 -0.25 -10.37 2.43
CA HIS A 22 -1.36 -10.77 3.29
C HIS A 22 -2.73 -10.49 2.68
N SER A 23 -2.82 -9.94 1.46
CA SER A 23 -4.10 -9.58 0.82
C SER A 23 -4.88 -10.77 0.23
N GLY A 24 -4.46 -12.01 0.47
CA GLY A 24 -5.12 -13.22 -0.02
C GLY A 24 -5.76 -14.04 1.10
N GLY A 25 -7.08 -14.01 1.19
CA GLY A 25 -7.89 -14.81 2.11
C GLY A 25 -9.39 -14.51 1.97
N SER A 26 -10.25 -15.25 2.70
CA SER A 26 -11.71 -15.09 2.68
C SER A 26 -12.23 -13.70 3.11
N SER A 27 -11.35 -12.80 3.54
CA SER A 27 -11.65 -11.43 3.99
C SER A 27 -11.42 -10.34 2.94
N GLY A 28 -10.86 -10.68 1.77
CA GLY A 28 -10.75 -9.77 0.62
C GLY A 28 -9.63 -8.71 0.73
N GLU A 29 -9.22 -8.22 -0.43
CA GLU A 29 -8.07 -7.32 -0.64
C GLU A 29 -8.26 -5.97 0.05
N CYS A 30 -7.31 -5.54 0.90
CA CYS A 30 -7.51 -4.35 1.76
C CYS A 30 -6.83 -3.07 1.27
N LEU A 31 -5.56 -3.07 0.83
CA LEU A 31 -4.83 -1.84 0.50
C LEU A 31 -3.69 -2.08 -0.52
N GLU A 32 -3.37 -1.05 -1.30
CA GLU A 32 -2.18 -0.99 -2.16
C GLU A 32 -1.30 0.21 -1.79
N VAL A 33 0.01 0.03 -1.91
CA VAL A 33 1.01 1.10 -1.71
C VAL A 33 1.69 1.39 -3.05
N GLY A 34 1.75 2.66 -3.45
CA GLY A 34 2.33 3.07 -4.73
C GLY A 34 3.78 3.51 -4.60
N ASP A 35 4.64 3.01 -5.49
CA ASP A 35 5.99 3.51 -5.65
C ASP A 35 5.99 4.59 -6.75
N ILE A 36 5.99 5.86 -6.36
CA ILE A 36 6.01 7.01 -7.29
C ILE A 36 7.11 8.02 -6.99
N CYS A 37 7.45 8.21 -5.71
CA CYS A 37 8.49 9.14 -5.31
C CYS A 37 9.14 8.70 -3.99
N THR A 38 10.41 9.07 -3.78
CA THR A 38 11.14 8.73 -2.55
C THR A 38 10.69 9.55 -1.33
N ALA A 39 10.00 10.67 -1.56
CA ALA A 39 9.53 11.57 -0.51
C ALA A 39 8.09 11.29 -0.04
N CYS A 40 7.35 10.42 -0.73
CA CYS A 40 5.91 10.26 -0.57
C CYS A 40 5.49 8.80 -0.76
N VAL A 41 4.49 8.39 0.03
CA VAL A 41 3.96 7.04 0.01
C VAL A 41 2.44 7.12 -0.15
N PRO A 42 1.92 7.03 -1.39
CA PRO A 42 0.48 6.93 -1.63
C PRO A 42 -0.05 5.55 -1.23
N VAL A 43 -1.20 5.54 -0.55
CA VAL A 43 -1.92 4.33 -0.13
C VAL A 43 -3.36 4.45 -0.60
N ARG A 44 -3.90 3.40 -1.22
CA ARG A 44 -5.30 3.36 -1.68
C ARG A 44 -5.97 2.04 -1.35
N ASP A 45 -7.30 2.06 -1.40
CA ASP A 45 -8.13 0.86 -1.35
C ASP A 45 -8.01 0.08 -2.67
N SER A 46 -7.61 -1.19 -2.59
CA SER A 46 -7.53 -2.09 -3.75
C SER A 46 -8.89 -2.30 -4.42
N LYS A 47 -9.99 -2.17 -3.67
CA LYS A 47 -11.36 -2.34 -4.20
C LYS A 47 -11.86 -1.10 -4.94
N ASN A 48 -11.20 0.04 -4.77
CA ASN A 48 -11.53 1.27 -5.47
C ASN A 48 -10.27 1.90 -6.10
N PRO A 49 -9.68 1.26 -7.14
CA PRO A 49 -8.41 1.68 -7.72
C PRO A 49 -8.48 3.04 -8.42
N HIS A 50 -9.67 3.48 -8.82
CA HIS A 50 -9.92 4.81 -9.40
C HIS A 50 -10.31 5.86 -8.35
N GLY A 51 -10.47 5.44 -7.09
CA GLY A 51 -10.72 6.31 -5.96
C GLY A 51 -9.48 7.10 -5.52
N PRO A 52 -9.66 8.05 -4.59
CA PRO A 52 -8.56 8.86 -4.08
C PRO A 52 -7.56 8.02 -3.28
N ALA A 53 -6.27 8.35 -3.41
CA ALA A 53 -5.20 7.82 -2.56
C ALA A 53 -4.88 8.81 -1.42
N VAL A 54 -4.59 8.29 -0.23
CA VAL A 54 -4.02 9.07 0.87
C VAL A 54 -2.50 9.10 0.68
N VAL A 55 -1.89 10.28 0.73
CA VAL A 55 -0.44 10.45 0.53
C VAL A 55 0.23 10.78 1.85
N PHE A 56 1.13 9.89 2.29
CA PHE A 56 1.97 10.11 3.45
C PHE A 56 3.32 10.66 3.03
N GLY A 57 3.95 11.49 3.87
CA GLY A 57 5.38 11.81 3.73
C GLY A 57 6.23 10.60 4.12
N ALA A 58 7.36 10.39 3.44
CA ALA A 58 8.23 9.23 3.68
C ALA A 58 8.68 9.10 5.14
N THR A 59 9.04 10.20 5.80
CA THR A 59 9.44 10.18 7.23
C THR A 59 8.30 9.70 8.14
N ALA A 60 7.08 10.19 7.91
CA ALA A 60 5.92 9.80 8.70
C ALA A 60 5.54 8.33 8.46
N TRP A 61 5.62 7.88 7.20
CA TRP A 61 5.39 6.49 6.84
C TRP A 61 6.40 5.54 7.51
N THR A 62 7.69 5.88 7.48
CA THR A 62 8.73 5.08 8.15
C THR A 62 8.49 5.01 9.66
N ALA A 63 8.24 6.15 10.32
CA ALA A 63 7.95 6.18 11.76
C ALA A 63 6.73 5.34 12.13
N PHE A 64 5.67 5.38 11.31
CA PHE A 64 4.49 4.54 11.49
C PHE A 64 4.84 3.04 11.40
N VAL A 65 5.52 2.61 10.34
CA VAL A 65 5.91 1.19 10.18
C VAL A 65 6.86 0.73 11.29
N ASP A 66 7.79 1.58 11.72
CA ASP A 66 8.70 1.29 12.83
C ASP A 66 7.94 1.08 14.13
N SER A 67 6.94 1.92 14.41
CA SER A 67 6.09 1.77 15.60
C SER A 67 5.35 0.43 15.62
N LEU A 68 4.89 -0.04 14.45
CA LEU A 68 4.21 -1.33 14.31
C LEU A 68 5.14 -2.54 14.45
N ARG A 69 6.44 -2.38 14.19
CA ARG A 69 7.45 -3.44 14.36
C ARG A 69 7.97 -3.51 15.78
N ALA A 70 8.00 -2.38 16.47
CA ALA A 70 8.53 -2.25 17.82
C ALA A 70 7.57 -2.76 18.91
N GLN A 71 6.30 -2.98 18.59
CA GLN A 71 5.32 -3.54 19.51
C GLN A 71 5.55 -5.06 19.66
N PRO A 72 5.98 -5.55 20.85
CA PRO A 72 5.66 -6.92 21.21
C PRO A 72 4.13 -6.97 21.23
N ILE A 73 3.54 -7.96 20.58
CA ILE A 73 2.16 -8.35 20.85
C ILE A 73 2.04 -8.47 22.37
N ALA A 74 1.46 -7.45 23.01
CA ALA A 74 0.96 -7.58 24.36
C ALA A 74 -0.15 -8.60 24.23
N SER A 75 0.19 -9.85 24.53
CA SER A 75 -0.77 -10.88 24.83
C SER A 75 -1.55 -10.41 26.04
N GLU A 76 -2.79 -10.02 25.83
CA GLU A 76 -3.84 -10.04 26.85
C GLU A 76 -5.03 -10.80 26.29
#